data_AF-A0A183E0R9-F1
#
_entry.id   AF-A0A183E0R9-F1
#
_cell.length_a   1.000
_cell.length_b   1.000
_cell.length_c   1.000
_cell.angle_alpha   90.00
_cell.angle_beta   90.00
_cell.angle_gamma   90.00
#
_symmetry.space_group_name_H-M   'P 1'
#
loop_
_entity.id
_entity.type
_entity.pdbx_description
1 polymer ?
#
loop_
_entity_poly.entity_id
_entity_poly.type
_entity_poly.pdbx_seq_one_letter_code
_entity_poly.pdbx_strand_id
1 'polypeptide(L)'
;MQPYMEVRNIDKIFDELKAVHQNINITWLGIGNMPNMGIFFVRGEYITRYNENSNKTIINWASETKLNNAAGGHPLLSWANLEHDKRILTIYFAIENFTRAHDGLAYSGYKFIVPYSSFYTVVVDCNSDASEGDNYVYICLRHPPQSVLAGSLWLGFSIPKGVVKPQNMFPDETVEWQRRARDADLTPTKQLFEILARWSRRAKCQIQFAAVLKVPRREINADVPDLPSFRANYAVQALLSRGSVVKDQLFDVSLFFRDFLFKRIQYAAEECLLACEETLDCALAAIDERRRISFLNFFEHVYMQKLNLFRRISAGEEDIDCIFDLPHNCVFIRKILATPLRLLLLPPEVMMTNRVVRHFGEEYALRCVFRDDNGQRLVPKEFTRGRALQDQSLMIPDLVYRVLGTGLRIASRHYQFLAWSNSQMRDGGCYLYSDSVVYDKRRGAIVYTIEDIRRWMGDFTTSKSVPKLMSRMGQCFTQAQVVQVNPFSLILIFIEETRKFYSSRVIKIFGLYVWRFKY
;
A
#
# COMPACT_ATOMS: atom_id res chain seq x y z
N MET A 1 14.43 10.10 -23.65
CA MET A 1 13.04 10.25 -23.16
C MET A 1 12.15 10.02 -24.36
N GLN A 2 11.33 8.96 -24.42
CA GLN A 2 10.40 8.78 -25.54
C GLN A 2 9.36 9.91 -25.50
N PRO A 3 8.93 10.44 -26.67
CA PRO A 3 7.91 11.47 -26.72
C PRO A 3 6.58 10.92 -26.20
N TYR A 4 5.93 11.67 -25.32
CA TYR A 4 4.57 11.40 -24.87
C TYR A 4 3.73 12.66 -25.08
N MET A 5 2.44 12.49 -25.35
CA MET A 5 1.50 13.58 -25.55
C MET A 5 0.43 13.54 -24.45
N GLU A 6 0.39 14.58 -23.64
CA GLU A 6 -0.73 14.82 -22.72
C GLU A 6 -1.83 15.57 -23.48
N VAL A 7 -2.99 14.93 -23.67
CA VAL A 7 -4.14 15.59 -24.31
C VAL A 7 -4.97 16.28 -23.23
N ARG A 8 -4.72 17.57 -23.05
CA ARG A 8 -5.53 18.41 -22.17
C ARG A 8 -6.91 18.63 -22.79
N ASN A 9 -7.97 18.50 -22.00
CA ASN A 9 -9.37 18.61 -22.41
C ASN A 9 -9.95 17.45 -23.25
N ILE A 10 -9.43 16.22 -23.12
CA ILE A 10 -10.04 15.05 -23.78
C ILE A 10 -11.52 14.85 -23.41
N ASP A 11 -11.93 15.36 -22.25
CA ASP A 11 -13.31 15.39 -21.76
C ASP A 11 -14.23 16.35 -22.54
N LYS A 12 -13.67 17.27 -23.32
CA LYS A 12 -14.41 18.19 -24.21
C LYS A 12 -14.52 17.68 -25.65
N ILE A 13 -13.91 16.54 -25.97
CA ILE A 13 -13.99 15.94 -27.31
C ILE A 13 -15.37 15.31 -27.56
N PHE A 14 -16.05 14.89 -26.48
CA PHE A 14 -17.38 14.30 -26.55
C PHE A 14 -18.34 15.06 -25.63
N ASP A 15 -19.20 15.88 -26.21
CA ASP A 15 -20.11 16.77 -25.48
C ASP A 15 -21.23 16.03 -24.73
N GLU A 16 -21.61 14.83 -25.19
CA GLU A 16 -22.66 14.00 -24.57
C GLU A 16 -22.10 12.70 -23.96
N LEU A 17 -21.63 12.77 -22.72
CA LEU A 17 -21.24 11.58 -21.96
C LEU A 17 -22.45 10.97 -21.23
N LYS A 18 -23.19 10.09 -21.91
CA LYS A 18 -24.32 9.33 -21.31
C LYS A 18 -23.86 8.34 -20.24
N ALA A 19 -24.74 8.10 -19.27
CA ALA A 19 -24.64 7.17 -18.15
C ALA A 19 -24.81 5.70 -18.61
N VAL A 20 -23.97 5.25 -19.54
CA VAL A 20 -24.13 3.95 -20.21
C VAL A 20 -23.03 3.00 -19.75
N HIS A 21 -23.43 1.78 -19.36
CA HIS A 21 -22.49 0.69 -19.11
C HIS A 21 -21.85 0.24 -20.42
N GLN A 22 -20.54 0.03 -20.41
CA GLN A 22 -19.83 -0.41 -21.61
C GLN A 22 -19.09 -1.71 -21.33
N ASN A 23 -19.29 -2.70 -22.20
CA ASN A 23 -18.51 -3.92 -22.21
C ASN A 23 -17.45 -3.83 -23.30
N ILE A 24 -16.22 -4.19 -22.95
CA ILE A 24 -15.10 -4.27 -23.90
C ILE A 24 -14.48 -5.66 -23.86
N ASN A 25 -14.14 -6.17 -25.04
CA ASN A 25 -13.36 -7.40 -25.17
C ASN A 25 -11.91 -7.10 -24.85
N ILE A 26 -11.24 -8.03 -24.19
CA ILE A 26 -9.82 -7.90 -23.82
C ILE A 26 -9.04 -9.04 -24.45
N THR A 27 -8.06 -8.71 -25.30
CA THR A 27 -7.20 -9.69 -25.99
C THR A 27 -5.94 -10.04 -25.20
N TRP A 28 -5.48 -9.15 -24.33
CA TRP A 28 -4.28 -9.29 -23.51
C TRP A 28 -4.47 -8.56 -22.18
N LEU A 29 -3.95 -9.15 -21.12
CA LEU A 29 -3.86 -8.60 -19.77
C LEU A 29 -2.40 -8.67 -19.32
N GLY A 30 -1.93 -7.63 -18.65
CA GLY A 30 -0.59 -7.58 -18.08
C GLY A 30 -0.56 -6.87 -16.75
N ILE A 31 0.32 -7.31 -15.86
CA ILE A 31 0.60 -6.65 -14.59
C ILE A 31 2.09 -6.36 -14.49
N GLY A 32 2.45 -5.20 -13.96
CA GLY A 32 3.84 -4.78 -14.01
C GLY A 32 4.18 -3.42 -13.43
N ASN A 33 5.30 -2.89 -13.90
CA ASN A 33 5.76 -1.55 -13.58
C ASN A 33 6.02 -0.75 -14.85
N MET A 34 5.86 0.56 -14.76
CA MET A 34 6.19 1.49 -15.84
C MET A 34 7.06 2.59 -15.26
N PRO A 35 8.40 2.43 -15.25
CA PRO A 35 9.31 3.43 -14.69
C PRO A 35 9.27 4.75 -15.47
N ASN A 36 9.01 4.67 -16.77
CA ASN A 36 8.75 5.80 -17.65
C ASN A 36 7.65 5.43 -18.65
N MET A 37 6.98 6.44 -19.23
CA MET A 37 5.79 6.23 -20.08
C MET A 37 6.04 5.48 -21.39
N GLY A 38 7.27 5.04 -21.63
CA GLY A 38 7.71 4.36 -22.84
C GLY A 38 8.10 2.89 -22.65
N ILE A 39 8.23 2.42 -21.42
CA ILE A 39 8.70 1.07 -21.12
C ILE A 39 7.79 0.45 -20.06
N PHE A 40 7.14 -0.65 -20.40
CA PHE A 40 6.34 -1.45 -19.47
C PHE A 40 7.05 -2.75 -19.13
N PHE A 41 7.48 -2.86 -17.88
CA PHE A 41 8.03 -4.08 -17.31
C PHE A 41 6.93 -5.06 -16.97
N VAL A 42 6.79 -6.11 -17.79
CA VAL A 42 5.75 -7.12 -17.67
C VAL A 42 6.22 -8.19 -16.69
N ARG A 43 5.55 -8.33 -15.53
CA ARG A 43 5.82 -9.40 -14.56
C ARG A 43 4.92 -10.61 -14.76
N GLY A 44 3.68 -10.36 -15.14
CA GLY A 44 2.73 -11.38 -15.54
C GLY A 44 1.99 -10.89 -16.77
N GLU A 45 1.84 -11.78 -17.75
CA GLU A 45 0.98 -11.56 -18.90
C GLU A 45 0.04 -12.73 -19.08
N TYR A 46 -1.14 -12.41 -19.60
CA TYR A 46 -2.16 -13.36 -19.95
C TYR A 46 -2.72 -12.95 -21.31
N ILE A 47 -2.53 -13.81 -22.29
CA ILE A 47 -3.13 -13.68 -23.61
C ILE A 47 -4.49 -14.38 -23.55
N THR A 48 -5.56 -13.64 -23.83
CA THR A 48 -6.91 -14.20 -23.84
C THR A 48 -7.05 -15.25 -24.94
N ARG A 49 -7.95 -16.20 -24.74
CA ARG A 49 -8.42 -17.08 -25.81
C ARG A 49 -9.90 -16.85 -26.08
N TYR A 50 -10.37 -17.44 -27.17
CA TYR A 50 -11.80 -17.51 -27.43
C TYR A 50 -12.51 -18.30 -26.33
N ASN A 51 -13.75 -17.91 -26.06
CA ASN A 51 -14.56 -18.55 -25.03
C ASN A 51 -14.92 -19.98 -25.46
N GLU A 52 -14.67 -20.94 -24.57
CA GLU A 52 -14.90 -22.37 -24.81
C GLU A 52 -15.79 -22.96 -23.70
N ASN A 53 -16.21 -24.21 -23.90
CA ASN A 53 -17.01 -24.94 -22.92
C ASN A 53 -16.20 -25.18 -21.64
N SER A 54 -16.74 -24.71 -20.51
CA SER A 54 -16.14 -24.86 -19.19
C SER A 54 -16.22 -26.27 -18.65
N ASN A 55 -17.23 -27.05 -19.05
CA ASN A 55 -17.34 -28.45 -18.68
C ASN A 55 -17.73 -29.30 -19.89
N LYS A 56 -16.82 -30.16 -20.35
CA LYS A 56 -17.04 -31.04 -21.51
C LYS A 56 -17.98 -32.22 -21.21
N THR A 57 -18.30 -32.46 -19.94
CA THR A 57 -19.23 -33.54 -19.53
C THR A 57 -20.69 -33.10 -19.54
N ILE A 58 -20.96 -31.80 -19.53
CA ILE A 58 -22.32 -31.26 -19.61
C ILE A 58 -22.66 -31.04 -21.08
N ILE A 59 -23.60 -31.84 -21.58
CA ILE A 59 -24.14 -31.70 -22.94
C ILE A 59 -25.08 -30.51 -22.95
N ASN A 60 -24.90 -29.56 -23.87
CA ASN A 60 -25.89 -28.49 -24.11
C ASN A 60 -27.06 -29.09 -24.89
N TRP A 61 -28.20 -29.34 -24.23
CA TRP A 61 -29.39 -29.92 -24.87
C TRP A 61 -30.10 -28.94 -25.81
N ALA A 62 -29.77 -27.64 -25.73
CA ALA A 62 -30.23 -26.60 -26.65
C ALA A 62 -29.01 -25.93 -27.30
N SER A 63 -28.99 -25.85 -28.64
CA SER A 63 -27.90 -25.23 -29.41
C SER A 63 -27.70 -23.74 -29.09
N GLU A 64 -28.72 -23.08 -28.55
CA GLU A 64 -28.72 -21.64 -28.26
C GLU A 64 -28.19 -21.29 -26.87
N THR A 65 -28.04 -22.25 -25.95
CA THR A 65 -27.65 -21.94 -24.57
C THR A 65 -26.13 -21.95 -24.41
N LYS A 66 -25.52 -20.75 -24.38
CA LYS A 66 -24.11 -20.53 -24.01
C LYS A 66 -23.84 -20.69 -22.50
N LEU A 67 -24.68 -21.46 -21.81
CA LEU A 67 -24.67 -21.60 -20.35
C LEU A 67 -23.43 -22.36 -19.88
N ASN A 68 -22.95 -23.31 -20.68
CA ASN A 68 -21.77 -24.11 -20.36
C ASN A 68 -20.44 -23.45 -20.73
N ASN A 69 -20.44 -22.26 -21.33
CA ASN A 69 -19.22 -21.57 -21.73
C ASN A 69 -18.56 -20.87 -20.53
N ALA A 70 -17.23 -20.86 -20.48
CA ALA A 70 -16.47 -20.31 -19.36
C ALA A 70 -16.75 -18.81 -19.10
N ALA A 71 -16.96 -18.03 -20.15
CA ALA A 71 -17.33 -16.61 -20.08
C ALA A 71 -18.79 -16.35 -20.52
N GLY A 72 -19.66 -17.36 -20.44
CA GLY A 72 -21.07 -17.26 -20.81
C GLY A 72 -21.27 -16.80 -22.25
N GLY A 73 -22.04 -15.71 -22.44
CA GLY A 73 -22.36 -15.18 -23.77
C GLY A 73 -21.24 -14.40 -24.48
N HIS A 74 -20.11 -14.14 -23.80
CA HIS A 74 -19.01 -13.34 -24.34
C HIS A 74 -18.16 -14.11 -25.37
N PRO A 75 -17.53 -13.42 -26.33
CA PRO A 75 -16.72 -14.05 -27.36
C PRO A 75 -15.34 -14.52 -26.87
N LEU A 76 -14.77 -13.84 -25.87
CA LEU A 76 -13.45 -14.13 -25.31
C LEU A 76 -13.57 -14.55 -23.85
N LEU A 77 -12.55 -15.26 -23.35
CA LEU A 77 -12.44 -15.62 -21.92
C LEU A 77 -12.27 -14.40 -21.02
N SER A 78 -11.77 -13.30 -21.58
CA SER A 78 -11.56 -12.04 -20.86
C SER A 78 -12.32 -10.87 -21.48
N TRP A 79 -12.94 -10.08 -20.61
CA TRP A 79 -13.66 -8.88 -20.97
C TRP A 79 -13.74 -7.93 -19.77
N ALA A 80 -13.97 -6.65 -20.01
CA ALA A 80 -14.21 -5.69 -18.94
C ALA A 80 -15.57 -5.03 -19.05
N ASN A 81 -16.17 -4.79 -17.89
CA ASN A 81 -17.37 -4.00 -17.69
C ASN A 81 -16.98 -2.65 -17.10
N LEU A 82 -17.37 -1.55 -17.76
CA LEU A 82 -17.19 -0.20 -17.29
C LEU A 82 -18.52 0.38 -16.82
N GLU A 83 -18.73 0.37 -15.50
CA GLU A 83 -19.89 0.97 -14.86
C GLU A 83 -19.60 2.43 -14.52
N HIS A 84 -19.69 3.31 -15.51
CA HIS A 84 -19.28 4.72 -15.36
C HIS A 84 -20.08 5.50 -14.29
N ASP A 85 -21.31 5.10 -13.96
CA ASP A 85 -22.11 5.76 -12.93
C ASP A 85 -21.74 5.34 -11.52
N LYS A 86 -21.47 4.05 -11.33
CA LYS A 86 -20.90 3.53 -10.09
C LYS A 86 -19.41 3.86 -9.95
N ARG A 87 -18.78 4.30 -11.04
CA ARG A 87 -17.34 4.62 -11.14
C ARG A 87 -16.47 3.41 -10.84
N ILE A 88 -16.81 2.28 -11.46
CA ILE A 88 -16.15 0.99 -11.25
C ILE A 88 -15.76 0.39 -12.61
N LEU A 89 -14.52 -0.08 -12.70
CA LEU A 89 -14.03 -0.98 -13.75
C LEU A 89 -14.04 -2.40 -13.19
N THR A 90 -14.69 -3.34 -13.85
CA THR A 90 -14.61 -4.76 -13.50
C THR A 90 -14.00 -5.53 -14.66
N ILE A 91 -12.91 -6.25 -14.42
CA ILE A 91 -12.30 -7.15 -15.39
C ILE A 91 -12.64 -8.59 -15.02
N TYR A 92 -13.16 -9.34 -15.99
CA TYR A 92 -13.38 -10.76 -15.89
C TYR A 92 -12.35 -11.46 -16.77
N PHE A 93 -11.76 -12.55 -16.27
CA PHE A 93 -10.88 -13.41 -17.06
C PHE A 93 -10.93 -14.84 -16.53
N ALA A 94 -10.74 -15.81 -17.41
CA ALA A 94 -10.75 -17.23 -17.06
C ALA A 94 -9.43 -17.89 -17.44
N ILE A 95 -8.80 -18.58 -16.50
CA ILE A 95 -7.55 -19.31 -16.72
C ILE A 95 -7.87 -20.80 -16.87
N GLU A 96 -7.29 -21.44 -17.89
CA GLU A 96 -7.41 -22.88 -18.09
C GLU A 96 -6.74 -23.65 -16.95
N ASN A 97 -7.45 -24.63 -16.40
CA ASN A 97 -6.94 -25.49 -15.34
C ASN A 97 -6.03 -26.55 -15.97
N PHE A 98 -4.74 -26.55 -15.61
CA PHE A 98 -3.79 -27.56 -16.08
C PHE A 98 -4.14 -28.99 -15.61
N THR A 99 -4.77 -29.10 -14.44
CA THR A 99 -5.28 -30.37 -13.90
C THR A 99 -6.79 -30.32 -13.86
N ARG A 100 -7.45 -31.45 -14.18
CA ARG A 100 -8.91 -31.53 -14.07
C ARG A 100 -9.31 -31.33 -12.61
N ALA A 101 -10.05 -30.25 -12.35
CA ALA A 101 -10.64 -30.00 -11.06
C ALA A 101 -11.67 -31.11 -10.73
N HIS A 102 -11.86 -31.39 -9.44
CA HIS A 102 -12.75 -32.45 -8.97
C HIS A 102 -14.22 -32.25 -9.39
N ASP A 103 -14.60 -31.02 -9.72
CA ASP A 103 -15.92 -30.62 -10.21
C ASP A 103 -16.09 -30.74 -11.74
N GLY A 104 -15.03 -31.12 -12.47
CA GLY A 104 -15.03 -31.25 -13.92
C GLY A 104 -14.87 -29.93 -14.68
N LEU A 105 -14.60 -28.80 -14.00
CA LEU A 105 -14.37 -27.51 -14.64
C LEU A 105 -12.98 -27.43 -15.28
N ALA A 106 -12.97 -27.02 -16.55
CA ALA A 106 -11.77 -26.78 -17.35
C ALA A 106 -11.16 -25.39 -17.11
N TYR A 107 -11.90 -24.44 -16.52
CA TYR A 107 -11.41 -23.09 -16.27
C TYR A 107 -11.70 -22.63 -14.85
N SER A 108 -10.80 -21.81 -14.31
CA SER A 108 -10.99 -21.02 -13.10
C SER A 108 -11.28 -19.57 -13.48
N GLY A 109 -12.44 -19.06 -13.08
CA GLY A 109 -12.87 -17.68 -13.34
C GLY A 109 -12.38 -16.71 -12.26
N TYR A 110 -11.85 -15.57 -12.69
CA TYR A 110 -11.38 -14.50 -11.83
C TYR A 110 -12.12 -13.20 -12.13
N LYS A 111 -12.34 -12.41 -11.09
CA LYS A 111 -13.00 -11.10 -11.16
C LYS A 111 -12.15 -10.07 -10.43
N PHE A 112 -11.71 -9.05 -11.15
CA PHE A 112 -10.96 -7.93 -10.61
C PHE A 112 -11.80 -6.65 -10.64
N ILE A 113 -12.02 -6.02 -9.50
CA ILE A 113 -12.85 -4.82 -9.37
C ILE A 113 -11.96 -3.64 -8.98
N VAL A 114 -11.95 -2.60 -9.80
CA VAL A 114 -11.13 -1.40 -9.60
C VAL A 114 -12.03 -0.16 -9.58
N PRO A 115 -12.15 0.54 -8.44
CA PRO A 115 -12.87 1.80 -8.41
C PRO A 115 -12.06 2.89 -9.13
N TYR A 116 -12.74 3.81 -9.81
CA TYR A 116 -12.10 4.91 -10.55
C TYR A 116 -11.31 5.85 -9.63
N SER A 117 -11.67 5.93 -8.34
CA SER A 117 -10.90 6.69 -7.34
C SER A 117 -9.47 6.17 -7.17
N SER A 118 -9.22 4.90 -7.52
CA SER A 118 -7.88 4.30 -7.51
C SER A 118 -7.06 4.67 -8.73
N PHE A 119 -7.61 5.32 -9.76
CA PHE A 119 -6.84 5.66 -10.95
C PHE A 119 -5.93 6.87 -10.64
N TYR A 120 -4.65 6.75 -10.96
CA TYR A 120 -3.70 7.84 -10.85
C TYR A 120 -3.42 8.44 -12.24
N THR A 121 -2.88 7.61 -13.13
CA THR A 121 -2.55 7.98 -14.51
C THR A 121 -2.93 6.82 -15.42
N VAL A 122 -3.40 7.14 -16.62
CA VAL A 122 -3.69 6.19 -17.69
C VAL A 122 -2.78 6.52 -18.87
N VAL A 123 -2.04 5.52 -19.35
CA VAL A 123 -1.22 5.60 -20.55
C VAL A 123 -1.86 4.75 -21.63
N VAL A 124 -2.00 5.31 -22.81
CA VAL A 124 -2.64 4.67 -23.95
C VAL A 124 -1.62 4.57 -25.08
N ASP A 125 -1.41 3.35 -25.54
CA ASP A 125 -0.63 3.07 -26.74
C ASP A 125 -1.60 2.66 -27.85
N CYS A 126 -1.81 3.57 -28.79
CA CYS A 126 -2.69 3.32 -29.93
C CYS A 126 -2.01 2.54 -31.06
N ASN A 127 -0.75 2.10 -30.89
CA ASN A 127 0.17 1.48 -31.86
C ASN A 127 -0.05 1.90 -33.33
N SER A 128 0.88 2.64 -33.91
CA SER A 128 0.77 3.09 -35.31
C SER A 128 0.82 1.94 -36.33
N ASP A 129 1.29 0.75 -35.95
CA ASP A 129 1.42 -0.37 -36.87
C ASP A 129 0.08 -1.07 -37.09
N ALA A 130 -0.40 -1.09 -38.34
CA ALA A 130 -1.68 -1.69 -38.71
C ALA A 130 -1.67 -3.23 -38.62
N SER A 131 -0.50 -3.84 -38.44
CA SER A 131 -0.27 -5.27 -38.25
C SER A 131 -0.54 -5.74 -36.81
N GLU A 132 -0.43 -4.85 -35.82
CA GLU A 132 -0.82 -5.11 -34.43
C GLU A 132 -2.24 -4.59 -34.17
N GLY A 133 -3.19 -5.53 -34.13
CA GLY A 133 -4.63 -5.28 -34.21
C GLY A 133 -5.29 -4.63 -32.98
N ASP A 134 -4.54 -4.20 -31.96
CA ASP A 134 -5.09 -3.78 -30.67
C ASP A 134 -4.59 -2.40 -30.21
N ASN A 135 -5.39 -1.71 -29.41
CA ASN A 135 -4.98 -0.56 -28.60
C ASN A 135 -4.65 -1.04 -27.19
N TYR A 136 -3.56 -0.58 -26.58
CA TYR A 136 -3.19 -0.95 -25.21
C TYR A 136 -3.48 0.19 -24.24
N VAL A 137 -4.02 -0.17 -23.08
CA VAL A 137 -4.36 0.74 -21.99
C VAL A 137 -3.64 0.29 -20.73
N TYR A 138 -2.83 1.17 -20.16
CA TYR A 138 -2.08 0.93 -18.92
C TYR A 138 -2.57 1.88 -17.84
N ILE A 139 -3.05 1.33 -16.72
CA ILE A 139 -3.61 2.08 -15.60
C ILE A 139 -2.65 1.99 -14.41
N CYS A 140 -2.13 3.14 -13.98
CA CYS A 140 -1.41 3.27 -12.72
C CYS A 140 -2.40 3.38 -11.56
N LEU A 141 -2.33 2.45 -10.62
CA LEU A 141 -3.21 2.43 -9.47
C LEU A 141 -2.60 3.20 -8.29
N ARG A 142 -3.46 3.92 -7.55
CA ARG A 142 -3.06 4.64 -6.35
C ARG A 142 -2.69 3.68 -5.22
N HIS A 143 -3.50 2.66 -5.01
CA HIS A 143 -3.30 1.69 -3.96
C HIS A 143 -3.54 0.31 -4.54
N PRO A 144 -2.53 -0.27 -5.23
CA PRO A 144 -2.70 -1.58 -5.82
C PRO A 144 -2.76 -2.65 -4.72
N PRO A 145 -3.66 -3.64 -4.86
CA PRO A 145 -3.69 -4.80 -3.99
C PRO A 145 -2.41 -5.62 -4.15
N GLN A 146 -1.49 -5.57 -3.18
CA GLN A 146 -0.15 -6.16 -3.31
C GLN A 146 -0.16 -7.69 -3.47
N SER A 147 -1.08 -8.39 -2.81
CA SER A 147 -1.23 -9.84 -2.93
C SER A 147 -1.76 -10.28 -4.29
N VAL A 148 -2.59 -9.46 -4.94
CA VAL A 148 -3.24 -9.79 -6.22
C VAL A 148 -2.37 -9.40 -7.41
N LEU A 149 -1.57 -8.33 -7.29
CA LEU A 149 -0.76 -7.81 -8.39
C LEU A 149 0.74 -8.12 -8.23
N ALA A 150 1.14 -9.02 -7.33
CA ALA A 150 2.55 -9.36 -7.08
C ALA A 150 3.43 -8.11 -6.82
N GLY A 151 2.89 -7.14 -6.09
CA GLY A 151 3.56 -5.85 -5.82
C GLY A 151 3.63 -4.89 -7.02
N SER A 152 2.90 -5.14 -8.10
CA SER A 152 2.82 -4.29 -9.29
C SER A 152 1.89 -3.09 -9.09
N LEU A 153 2.28 -1.91 -9.58
CA LEU A 153 1.41 -0.71 -9.56
C LEU A 153 0.52 -0.57 -10.80
N TRP A 154 0.92 -1.20 -11.90
CA TRP A 154 0.33 -0.97 -13.20
C TRP A 154 -0.42 -2.21 -13.67
N LEU A 155 -1.63 -1.95 -14.16
CA LEU A 155 -2.47 -2.92 -14.83
C LEU A 155 -2.59 -2.52 -16.29
N GLY A 156 -2.12 -3.37 -17.19
CA GLY A 156 -2.26 -3.23 -18.64
C GLY A 156 -3.36 -4.14 -19.16
N PHE A 157 -4.11 -3.68 -20.15
CA PHE A 157 -4.97 -4.52 -20.95
C PHE A 157 -5.11 -3.97 -22.37
N SER A 158 -5.43 -4.83 -23.32
CA SER A 158 -5.64 -4.44 -24.72
C SER A 158 -7.12 -4.44 -25.10
N ILE A 159 -7.47 -3.57 -26.05
CA ILE A 159 -8.79 -3.46 -26.68
C ILE A 159 -8.59 -3.66 -28.18
N PRO A 160 -9.26 -4.63 -28.82
CA PRO A 160 -9.10 -4.86 -30.25
C PRO A 160 -9.59 -3.67 -31.07
N LYS A 161 -8.87 -3.28 -32.13
CA LYS A 161 -9.23 -2.17 -33.04
C LYS A 161 -10.35 -2.56 -34.03
N GLY A 162 -10.51 -3.86 -34.28
CA GLY A 162 -11.53 -4.44 -35.16
C GLY A 162 -12.53 -5.31 -34.42
N VAL A 163 -13.63 -5.67 -35.10
CA VAL A 163 -14.57 -6.67 -34.60
C VAL A 163 -13.83 -8.00 -34.47
N VAL A 164 -13.91 -8.62 -33.29
CA VAL A 164 -13.41 -9.97 -33.05
C VAL A 164 -14.22 -10.93 -33.94
N LYS A 165 -13.59 -11.49 -34.98
CA LYS A 165 -14.23 -12.39 -35.95
C LYS A 165 -13.89 -13.85 -35.63
N PRO A 166 -14.84 -14.66 -35.15
CA PRO A 166 -14.65 -16.10 -34.91
C PRO A 166 -14.45 -16.92 -36.21
N GLN A 167 -14.81 -16.33 -37.35
CA GLN A 167 -14.98 -16.97 -38.67
C GLN A 167 -13.68 -17.49 -39.30
N ASN A 168 -12.51 -17.16 -38.75
CA ASN A 168 -11.22 -17.57 -39.32
C ASN A 168 -10.82 -19.03 -38.98
N MET A 169 -11.66 -19.78 -38.26
CA MET A 169 -11.37 -21.17 -37.89
C MET A 169 -12.48 -22.17 -38.27
N PHE A 170 -13.71 -21.71 -38.55
CA PHE A 170 -14.83 -22.58 -38.98
C PHE A 170 -15.71 -21.86 -40.03
N PRO A 171 -15.62 -22.22 -41.33
CA PRO A 171 -16.43 -21.64 -42.41
C PRO A 171 -17.94 -21.93 -42.31
N ASP A 172 -18.32 -22.99 -41.58
CA ASP A 172 -19.66 -23.57 -41.66
C ASP A 172 -20.69 -22.93 -40.70
N GLU A 173 -20.25 -22.10 -39.75
CA GLU A 173 -21.14 -21.49 -38.74
C GLU A 173 -21.40 -19.99 -38.99
N THR A 174 -21.41 -19.57 -40.26
CA THR A 174 -21.49 -18.15 -40.65
C THR A 174 -22.90 -17.53 -40.44
N VAL A 175 -23.94 -18.36 -40.31
CA VAL A 175 -25.35 -17.94 -40.44
C VAL A 175 -25.95 -17.35 -39.15
N GLU A 176 -25.51 -17.77 -37.96
CA GLU A 176 -26.01 -17.20 -36.68
C GLU A 176 -25.48 -15.79 -36.41
N TRP A 177 -24.27 -15.48 -36.87
CA TRP A 177 -23.59 -14.21 -36.56
C TRP A 177 -24.14 -13.03 -37.36
N GLN A 178 -24.77 -13.28 -38.50
CA GLN A 178 -25.41 -12.26 -39.32
C GLN A 178 -26.72 -11.71 -38.71
N ARG A 179 -27.29 -12.39 -37.71
CA ARG A 179 -28.57 -12.02 -37.08
C ARG A 179 -28.47 -11.05 -35.90
N ARG A 180 -27.26 -10.73 -35.42
CA ARG A 180 -27.08 -9.73 -34.35
C ARG A 180 -27.30 -8.33 -34.91
N ALA A 181 -28.19 -7.58 -34.26
CA ALA A 181 -28.54 -6.21 -34.65
C ALA A 181 -27.29 -5.33 -34.74
N ARG A 182 -27.16 -4.60 -35.85
CA ARG A 182 -26.18 -3.52 -36.06
C ARG A 182 -26.62 -2.26 -35.32
N ASP A 183 -26.84 -2.35 -34.01
CA ASP A 183 -27.20 -1.19 -33.21
C ASP A 183 -25.94 -0.39 -32.86
N ALA A 184 -25.68 0.63 -33.68
CA ALA A 184 -24.69 1.70 -33.47
C ALA A 184 -23.35 1.24 -32.87
N ASP A 185 -22.75 0.18 -33.42
CA ASP A 185 -21.41 -0.26 -33.04
C ASP A 185 -20.39 0.81 -33.47
N LEU A 186 -20.01 1.65 -32.51
CA LEU A 186 -18.86 2.52 -32.64
C LEU A 186 -17.63 1.65 -32.98
N THR A 187 -16.79 2.10 -33.91
CA THR A 187 -15.52 1.42 -34.15
C THR A 187 -14.76 1.31 -32.81
N PRO A 188 -14.13 0.18 -32.48
CA PRO A 188 -13.51 -0.02 -31.16
C PRO A 188 -12.51 1.07 -30.75
N THR A 189 -11.82 1.66 -31.72
CA THR A 189 -10.97 2.83 -31.51
C THR A 189 -11.77 4.05 -31.05
N LYS A 190 -12.94 4.34 -31.64
CA LYS A 190 -13.83 5.41 -31.18
C LYS A 190 -14.39 5.10 -29.78
N GLN A 191 -14.73 3.83 -29.51
CA GLN A 191 -15.16 3.39 -28.18
C GLN A 191 -14.09 3.66 -27.10
N LEU A 192 -12.81 3.39 -27.40
CA LEU A 192 -11.70 3.73 -26.51
C LEU A 192 -11.66 5.23 -26.19
N PHE A 193 -11.75 6.10 -27.20
CA PHE A 193 -11.73 7.55 -26.97
C PHE A 193 -12.88 8.03 -26.09
N GLU A 194 -14.08 7.45 -26.22
CA GLU A 194 -15.19 7.76 -25.30
C GLU A 194 -14.91 7.32 -23.86
N ILE A 195 -14.33 6.12 -23.66
CA ILE A 195 -13.94 5.62 -22.33
C ILE A 195 -12.95 6.58 -21.69
N LEU A 196 -11.93 7.01 -22.43
CA LEU A 196 -10.91 7.95 -21.97
C LEU A 196 -11.53 9.29 -21.57
N ALA A 197 -12.44 9.84 -22.38
CA ALA A 197 -13.14 11.07 -22.04
C ALA A 197 -13.95 10.95 -20.72
N ARG A 198 -14.62 9.80 -20.50
CA ARG A 198 -15.33 9.53 -19.24
C ARG A 198 -14.39 9.39 -18.06
N TRP A 199 -13.25 8.72 -18.22
CA TRP A 199 -12.26 8.58 -17.15
C TRP A 199 -11.61 9.91 -16.78
N SER A 200 -11.25 10.75 -17.77
CA SER A 200 -10.75 12.11 -17.51
C SER A 200 -11.70 12.89 -16.58
N ARG A 201 -13.01 12.86 -16.88
CA ARG A 201 -14.01 13.60 -16.09
C ARG A 201 -14.39 12.94 -14.75
N ARG A 202 -14.55 11.61 -14.72
CA ARG A 202 -15.12 10.89 -13.56
C ARG A 202 -14.07 10.30 -12.61
N ALA A 203 -12.94 9.85 -13.15
CA ALA A 203 -11.81 9.36 -12.36
C ALA A 203 -10.84 10.49 -11.96
N LYS A 204 -10.88 11.63 -12.68
CA LYS A 204 -9.94 12.75 -12.51
C LYS A 204 -8.48 12.28 -12.63
N CYS A 205 -8.22 11.33 -13.51
CA CYS A 205 -6.89 10.80 -13.80
C CYS A 205 -6.27 11.52 -15.00
N GLN A 206 -4.94 11.60 -15.03
CA GLN A 206 -4.22 12.09 -16.21
C GLN A 206 -4.24 11.04 -17.32
N ILE A 207 -4.50 11.45 -18.55
CA ILE A 207 -4.49 10.57 -19.74
C ILE A 207 -3.36 10.99 -20.65
N GLN A 208 -2.51 10.04 -21.00
CA GLN A 208 -1.30 10.27 -21.79
C GLN A 208 -1.22 9.26 -22.91
N PHE A 209 -0.75 9.70 -24.07
CA PHE A 209 -0.49 8.83 -25.22
C PHE A 209 1.02 8.67 -25.41
N ALA A 210 1.47 7.42 -25.52
CA ALA A 210 2.86 7.08 -25.72
C ALA A 210 2.97 5.71 -26.40
N ALA A 211 3.99 5.52 -27.23
CA ALA A 211 4.39 4.18 -27.68
C ALA A 211 5.06 3.46 -26.51
N VAL A 212 4.61 2.25 -26.18
CA VAL A 212 5.06 1.51 -25.00
C VAL A 212 5.74 0.21 -25.40
N LEU A 213 7.04 0.12 -25.14
CA LEU A 213 7.78 -1.12 -25.29
C LEU A 213 7.52 -2.04 -24.09
N LYS A 214 7.00 -3.25 -24.37
CA LYS A 214 6.83 -4.31 -23.35
C LYS A 214 8.14 -5.06 -23.15
N VAL A 215 8.62 -5.15 -21.92
CA VAL A 215 9.84 -5.86 -21.55
C VAL A 215 9.54 -6.86 -20.42
N PRO A 216 9.60 -8.17 -20.65
CA PRO A 216 9.40 -9.17 -19.60
C PRO A 216 10.41 -9.03 -18.46
N ARG A 217 9.94 -9.02 -17.22
CA ARG A 217 10.74 -9.03 -15.99
C ARG A 217 10.35 -10.22 -15.13
N ARG A 218 11.32 -11.06 -14.79
CA ARG A 218 11.12 -12.16 -13.85
C ARG A 218 11.21 -11.64 -12.42
N GLU A 219 10.38 -12.19 -11.54
CA GLU A 219 10.58 -11.93 -10.11
C GLU A 219 11.88 -12.59 -9.66
N ILE A 220 12.73 -11.79 -9.02
CA ILE A 220 13.99 -12.25 -8.45
C ILE A 220 13.85 -12.11 -6.94
N ASN A 221 13.98 -13.24 -6.24
CA ASN A 221 14.24 -13.23 -4.81
C ASN A 221 15.69 -12.81 -4.61
N ALA A 222 15.89 -11.58 -4.13
CA ALA A 222 17.21 -11.13 -3.73
C ALA A 222 17.47 -11.50 -2.28
N ASP A 223 18.65 -12.05 -2.03
CA ASP A 223 19.17 -12.11 -0.67
C ASP A 223 19.57 -10.69 -0.28
N VAL A 224 18.85 -10.12 0.68
CA VAL A 224 19.10 -8.75 1.14
C VAL A 224 20.18 -8.86 2.22
N PRO A 225 21.36 -8.27 2.02
CA PRO A 225 22.38 -8.36 3.04
C PRO A 225 21.94 -7.65 4.32
N ASP A 226 22.32 -8.23 5.45
CA ASP A 226 22.09 -7.60 6.74
C ASP A 226 23.00 -6.36 6.90
N LEU A 227 22.38 -5.24 7.24
CA LEU A 227 23.07 -3.98 7.49
C LEU A 227 23.40 -3.82 9.00
N PRO A 228 24.40 -3.01 9.37
CA PRO A 228 24.84 -2.90 10.76
C PRO A 228 23.79 -2.28 11.72
N SER A 229 22.72 -1.69 11.19
CA SER A 229 21.68 -1.03 11.98
C SER A 229 20.29 -1.56 11.68
N PHE A 230 19.49 -1.67 12.75
CA PHE A 230 18.06 -1.94 12.63
C PHE A 230 17.34 -0.89 11.78
N ARG A 231 17.71 0.40 11.87
CA ARG A 231 17.06 1.47 11.11
C ARG A 231 17.29 1.31 9.61
N ALA A 232 18.53 1.01 9.21
CA ALA A 232 18.87 0.76 7.82
C ALA A 232 18.15 -0.50 7.27
N ASN A 233 18.17 -1.61 8.01
CA ASN A 233 17.44 -2.83 7.65
C ASN A 233 15.93 -2.60 7.54
N TYR A 234 15.34 -1.85 8.48
CA TYR A 234 13.94 -1.44 8.43
C TYR A 234 13.63 -0.67 7.14
N ALA A 235 14.46 0.33 6.81
CA ALA A 235 14.24 1.17 5.63
C ALA A 235 14.38 0.37 4.32
N VAL A 236 15.36 -0.54 4.23
CA VAL A 236 15.51 -1.44 3.07
C VAL A 236 14.31 -2.38 2.94
N GLN A 237 13.87 -3.00 4.04
CA GLN A 237 12.66 -3.84 4.04
C GLN A 237 11.43 -3.02 3.61
N ALA A 238 11.30 -1.78 4.09
CA ALA A 238 10.22 -0.88 3.72
C ALA A 238 10.26 -0.51 2.23
N LEU A 239 11.42 -0.21 1.67
CA LEU A 239 11.62 0.07 0.25
C LEU A 239 11.23 -1.14 -0.61
N LEU A 240 11.70 -2.34 -0.24
CA LEU A 240 11.37 -3.58 -0.95
C LEU A 240 9.89 -3.93 -0.89
N SER A 241 9.21 -3.53 0.20
CA SER A 241 7.75 -3.68 0.33
C SER A 241 6.95 -2.82 -0.66
N ARG A 242 7.57 -1.83 -1.33
CA ARG A 242 6.92 -1.02 -2.39
C ARG A 242 6.82 -1.73 -3.74
N GLY A 243 7.24 -2.99 -3.79
CA GLY A 243 7.00 -3.87 -4.92
C GLY A 243 7.83 -3.50 -6.14
N SER A 244 7.23 -3.59 -7.33
CA SER A 244 7.95 -3.48 -8.60
C SER A 244 8.56 -2.10 -8.86
N VAL A 245 8.02 -1.04 -8.24
CA VAL A 245 8.56 0.33 -8.29
C VAL A 245 10.03 0.35 -7.92
N VAL A 246 10.38 -0.37 -6.86
CA VAL A 246 11.73 -0.47 -6.33
C VAL A 246 12.42 -1.69 -6.93
N LYS A 247 11.80 -2.87 -6.80
CA LYS A 247 12.41 -4.14 -7.23
C LYS A 247 12.87 -4.11 -8.69
N ASP A 248 12.11 -3.55 -9.62
CA ASP A 248 12.51 -3.57 -11.05
C ASP A 248 13.69 -2.62 -11.35
N GLN A 249 13.93 -1.62 -10.50
CA GLN A 249 15.12 -0.76 -10.60
C GLN A 249 16.36 -1.41 -9.95
N LEU A 250 16.15 -2.31 -9.00
CA LEU A 250 17.23 -3.05 -8.33
C LEU A 250 17.79 -4.16 -9.21
N PHE A 251 16.93 -4.81 -9.99
CA PHE A 251 17.28 -5.99 -10.76
C PHE A 251 17.27 -5.67 -12.24
N ASP A 252 18.32 -5.00 -12.72
CA ASP A 252 18.51 -4.88 -14.16
C ASP A 252 18.75 -6.27 -14.80
N VAL A 253 18.41 -6.44 -16.07
CA VAL A 253 18.39 -7.75 -16.78
C VAL A 253 19.79 -8.39 -16.84
N SER A 254 20.85 -7.63 -16.57
CA SER A 254 22.22 -8.13 -16.53
C SER A 254 22.50 -8.87 -15.21
N LEU A 255 22.72 -10.17 -15.32
CA LEU A 255 23.11 -11.07 -14.22
C LEU A 255 24.32 -10.56 -13.40
N PHE A 256 25.12 -9.66 -13.97
CA PHE A 256 26.35 -9.09 -13.39
C PHE A 256 26.12 -7.99 -12.35
N PHE A 257 25.01 -7.24 -12.42
CA PHE A 257 24.79 -6.05 -11.57
C PHE A 257 23.80 -6.26 -10.42
N ARG A 258 23.34 -7.51 -10.19
CA ARG A 258 22.35 -7.86 -9.17
C ARG A 258 22.65 -7.29 -7.78
N ASP A 259 23.92 -7.20 -7.42
CA ASP A 259 24.34 -6.80 -6.07
C ASP A 259 24.88 -5.38 -6.00
N PHE A 260 24.96 -4.64 -7.11
CA PHE A 260 25.69 -3.36 -7.11
C PHE A 260 25.09 -2.37 -6.12
N LEU A 261 23.76 -2.22 -6.11
CA LEU A 261 23.14 -1.31 -5.17
C LEU A 261 23.27 -1.79 -3.72
N PHE A 262 23.06 -3.08 -3.45
CA PHE A 262 23.19 -3.59 -2.09
C PHE A 262 24.64 -3.46 -1.57
N LYS A 263 25.64 -3.76 -2.40
CA LYS A 263 27.06 -3.51 -2.11
C LYS A 263 27.34 -2.03 -1.87
N ARG A 264 26.71 -1.16 -2.66
CA ARG A 264 26.86 0.29 -2.49
C ARG A 264 26.24 0.80 -1.19
N ILE A 265 25.07 0.27 -0.81
CA ILE A 265 24.42 0.57 0.47
C ILE A 265 25.27 0.05 1.63
N GLN A 266 25.83 -1.17 1.54
CA GLN A 266 26.75 -1.72 2.54
C GLN A 266 27.98 -0.82 2.70
N TYR A 267 28.65 -0.46 1.60
CA TYR A 267 29.80 0.45 1.64
C TYR A 267 29.43 1.81 2.26
N ALA A 268 28.26 2.36 1.92
CA ALA A 268 27.77 3.61 2.49
C ALA A 268 27.53 3.48 4.01
N ALA A 269 27.00 2.34 4.47
CA ALA A 269 26.78 2.07 5.88
C ALA A 269 28.10 1.91 6.66
N GLU A 270 29.14 1.35 6.03
CA GLU A 270 30.49 1.23 6.58
C GLU A 270 31.22 2.59 6.64
N GLU A 271 31.06 3.44 5.62
CA GLU A 271 31.69 4.76 5.58
C GLU A 271 31.01 5.76 6.54
N CYS A 272 29.68 5.86 6.51
CA CYS A 272 28.91 6.73 7.41
C CYS A 272 27.49 6.21 7.60
N LEU A 273 27.28 5.46 8.69
CA LEU A 273 26.00 4.84 9.01
C LEU A 273 24.84 5.86 9.07
N LEU A 274 25.03 7.00 9.72
CA LEU A 274 23.98 8.03 9.87
C LEU A 274 23.58 8.62 8.50
N ALA A 275 24.54 8.89 7.61
CA ALA A 275 24.25 9.37 6.26
C ALA A 275 23.48 8.33 5.45
N CYS A 276 23.85 7.06 5.58
CA CYS A 276 23.16 5.95 4.92
C CYS A 276 21.70 5.84 5.39
N GLU A 277 21.47 5.83 6.71
CA GLU A 277 20.13 5.74 7.30
C GLU A 277 19.21 6.88 6.87
N GLU A 278 19.67 8.14 6.98
CA GLU A 278 18.91 9.32 6.56
C GLU A 278 18.58 9.29 5.07
N THR A 279 19.52 8.81 4.24
CA THR A 279 19.32 8.69 2.79
C THR A 279 18.25 7.66 2.45
N LEU A 280 18.25 6.50 3.14
CA LEU A 280 17.23 5.47 2.94
C LEU A 280 15.85 5.94 3.36
N ASP A 281 15.74 6.67 4.48
CA ASP A 281 14.47 7.26 4.93
C ASP A 281 13.97 8.33 3.94
N CYS A 282 14.85 9.20 3.44
CA CYS A 282 14.53 10.17 2.39
C CYS A 282 14.08 9.51 1.08
N ALA A 283 14.72 8.40 0.69
CA ALA A 283 14.32 7.66 -0.49
C ALA A 283 12.95 7.02 -0.33
N LEU A 284 12.67 6.43 0.85
CA LEU A 284 11.36 5.86 1.18
C LEU A 284 10.27 6.95 1.11
N ALA A 285 10.52 8.11 1.71
CA ALA A 285 9.60 9.25 1.66
C ALA A 285 9.38 9.74 0.22
N ALA A 286 10.43 9.87 -0.59
CA ALA A 286 10.32 10.30 -1.98
C ALA A 286 9.51 9.32 -2.85
N ILE A 287 9.67 8.01 -2.62
CA ILE A 287 8.89 6.97 -3.31
C ILE A 287 7.42 7.01 -2.88
N ASP A 288 7.15 7.20 -1.59
CA ASP A 288 5.77 7.29 -1.07
C ASP A 288 5.04 8.53 -1.58
N GLU A 289 5.76 9.63 -1.79
CA GLU A 289 5.26 10.83 -2.49
C GLU A 289 5.09 10.64 -4.01
N ARG A 290 5.36 9.43 -4.53
CA ARG A 290 5.26 9.05 -5.95
C ARG A 290 6.16 9.86 -6.87
N ARG A 291 7.27 10.37 -6.36
CA ARG A 291 8.28 11.00 -7.20
C ARG A 291 8.89 9.91 -8.10
N ARG A 292 8.94 10.14 -9.42
CA ARG A 292 9.63 9.23 -10.35
C ARG A 292 11.13 9.42 -10.21
N ILE A 293 11.74 8.66 -9.32
CA ILE A 293 13.17 8.69 -9.07
C ILE A 293 13.84 7.42 -9.57
N SER A 294 15.03 7.57 -10.15
CA SER A 294 15.98 6.47 -10.24
C SER A 294 16.58 6.25 -8.86
N PHE A 295 16.30 5.11 -8.24
CA PHE A 295 16.67 4.88 -6.84
C PHE A 295 18.18 4.96 -6.62
N LEU A 296 18.99 4.37 -7.51
CA LEU A 296 20.46 4.44 -7.43
C LEU A 296 20.97 5.88 -7.51
N ASN A 297 20.56 6.63 -8.53
CA ASN A 297 21.02 8.01 -8.71
C ASN A 297 20.57 8.93 -7.57
N PHE A 298 19.33 8.74 -7.10
CA PHE A 298 18.81 9.46 -5.95
C PHE A 298 19.62 9.13 -4.69
N PHE A 299 19.88 7.84 -4.44
CA PHE A 299 20.66 7.39 -3.30
C PHE A 299 22.06 8.00 -3.31
N GLU A 300 22.79 7.92 -4.43
CA GLU A 300 24.13 8.52 -4.55
C GLU A 300 24.13 10.02 -4.27
N HIS A 301 23.21 10.75 -4.90
CA HIS A 301 23.15 12.20 -4.76
C HIS A 301 22.85 12.65 -3.33
N VAL A 302 21.81 12.06 -2.72
CA VAL A 302 21.38 12.41 -1.36
C VAL A 302 22.40 11.92 -0.33
N TYR A 303 22.99 10.74 -0.53
CA TYR A 303 24.04 10.22 0.34
C TYR A 303 25.24 11.16 0.38
N MET A 304 25.73 11.63 -0.77
CA MET A 304 26.86 12.57 -0.81
C MET A 304 26.54 13.89 -0.12
N GLN A 305 25.32 14.40 -0.24
CA GLN A 305 24.89 15.60 0.49
C GLN A 305 24.89 15.36 2.01
N LYS A 306 24.33 14.24 2.47
CA LYS A 306 24.28 13.89 3.89
C LYS A 306 25.67 13.61 4.46
N LEU A 307 26.52 12.92 3.72
CA LEU A 307 27.91 12.65 4.11
C LEU A 307 28.69 13.95 4.32
N ASN A 308 28.58 14.91 3.40
CA ASN A 308 29.24 16.21 3.52
C ASN A 308 28.68 17.02 4.70
N LEU A 309 27.37 16.97 4.95
CA LEU A 309 26.74 17.57 6.13
C LEU A 309 27.35 16.98 7.42
N PHE A 310 27.35 15.66 7.57
CA PHE A 310 27.90 15.00 8.77
C PHE A 310 29.41 15.24 8.96
N ARG A 311 30.18 15.36 7.87
CA ARG A 311 31.60 15.75 7.92
C ARG A 311 31.79 17.16 8.45
N ARG A 312 31.00 18.14 7.98
CA ARG A 312 31.05 19.53 8.46
C ARG A 312 30.65 19.66 9.93
N ILE A 313 29.64 18.92 10.36
CA ILE A 313 29.24 18.84 11.77
C ILE A 313 30.35 18.24 12.62
N SER A 314 30.98 17.16 12.15
CA SER A 314 32.13 16.56 12.84
C SER A 314 33.35 17.50 12.90
N ALA A 315 33.48 18.41 11.93
CA ALA A 315 34.49 19.46 11.90
C ALA A 315 34.12 20.70 12.74
N GLY A 316 32.91 20.76 13.31
CA GLY A 316 32.41 21.89 14.10
C GLY A 316 32.01 23.11 13.27
N GLU A 317 31.82 22.96 11.96
CA GLU A 317 31.41 24.05 11.05
C GLU A 317 29.88 24.29 11.05
N GLU A 318 29.09 23.28 11.46
CA GLU A 318 27.63 23.32 11.52
C GLU A 318 27.14 22.67 12.82
N ASP A 319 26.09 23.23 13.43
CA ASP A 319 25.48 22.68 14.64
C ASP A 319 24.60 21.46 14.33
N ILE A 320 24.55 20.50 15.26
CA ILE A 320 23.70 19.30 15.16
C ILE A 320 22.21 19.67 15.03
N ASP A 321 21.81 20.80 15.60
CA ASP A 321 20.44 21.31 15.54
C ASP A 321 19.96 21.54 14.10
N CYS A 322 20.88 21.77 13.14
CA CYS A 322 20.58 21.88 11.71
C CYS A 322 20.06 20.57 11.08
N ILE A 323 20.30 19.41 11.70
CA ILE A 323 19.89 18.11 11.13
C ILE A 323 18.41 17.82 11.42
N PHE A 324 17.95 18.12 12.63
CA PHE A 324 16.66 17.64 13.09
C PHE A 324 15.67 18.74 13.48
N ASP A 325 16.07 19.97 13.82
CA ASP A 325 15.19 21.07 14.29
C ASP A 325 13.96 20.57 15.10
N LEU A 326 14.20 19.57 15.96
CA LEU A 326 13.16 18.84 16.67
C LEU A 326 13.06 19.45 18.07
N PRO A 327 11.87 19.82 18.55
CA PRO A 327 11.70 20.25 19.93
C PRO A 327 12.18 19.16 20.90
N HIS A 328 12.77 19.53 22.05
CA HIS A 328 13.33 18.58 23.03
C HIS A 328 12.37 17.49 23.54
N ASN A 329 11.05 17.68 23.39
CA ASN A 329 10.03 16.72 23.80
C ASN A 329 9.50 15.85 22.65
N CYS A 330 10.05 15.99 21.46
CA CYS A 330 9.66 15.27 20.26
C CYS A 330 10.71 14.22 19.90
N VAL A 331 10.24 13.07 19.42
CA VAL A 331 11.07 11.95 18.96
C VAL A 331 10.48 11.36 17.69
N PHE A 332 11.31 10.71 16.89
CA PHE A 332 10.85 9.95 15.74
C PHE A 332 10.37 8.56 16.17
N ILE A 333 9.14 8.21 15.82
CA ILE A 333 8.56 6.89 16.08
C ILE A 333 8.17 6.26 14.76
N ARG A 334 8.60 5.01 14.55
CA ARG A 334 8.25 4.24 13.34
C ARG A 334 6.76 3.98 13.27
N LYS A 335 6.22 3.99 12.06
CA LYS A 335 4.80 3.78 11.82
C LYS A 335 4.57 2.72 10.75
N ILE A 336 3.51 1.96 10.92
CA ILE A 336 3.04 0.97 9.95
C ILE A 336 1.57 1.22 9.65
N LEU A 337 1.22 1.15 8.38
CA LEU A 337 -0.15 1.09 7.92
C LEU A 337 -0.53 -0.39 7.71
N ALA A 338 -1.44 -0.90 8.53
CA ALA A 338 -2.05 -2.20 8.31
C ALA A 338 -3.32 -2.03 7.50
N THR A 339 -3.36 -2.65 6.33
CA THR A 339 -4.52 -2.68 5.43
C THR A 339 -4.91 -4.13 5.15
N PRO A 340 -6.17 -4.41 4.75
CA PRO A 340 -6.63 -5.78 4.50
C PRO A 340 -5.71 -6.58 3.55
N LEU A 341 -5.09 -5.91 2.58
CA LEU A 341 -4.27 -6.55 1.56
C LEU A 341 -2.76 -6.38 1.75
N ARG A 342 -2.30 -5.52 2.67
CA ARG A 342 -0.86 -5.26 2.88
C ARG A 342 -0.50 -4.61 4.22
N LEU A 343 0.75 -4.81 4.62
CA LEU A 343 1.43 -4.06 5.68
C LEU A 343 2.42 -3.09 5.05
N LEU A 344 2.25 -1.79 5.26
CA LEU A 344 3.16 -0.76 4.75
C LEU A 344 3.99 -0.19 5.88
N LEU A 345 5.29 -0.45 5.85
CA LEU A 345 6.28 0.21 6.70
C LEU A 345 6.44 1.65 6.19
N LEU A 346 6.22 2.64 7.05
CA LEU A 346 6.33 4.06 6.72
C LEU A 346 7.61 4.65 7.33
N PRO A 347 8.10 5.78 6.79
CA PRO A 347 9.13 6.58 7.44
C PRO A 347 8.75 6.94 8.89
N PRO A 348 9.73 7.12 9.79
CA PRO A 348 9.46 7.59 11.15
C PRO A 348 8.72 8.94 11.16
N GLU A 349 7.70 9.06 12.01
CA GLU A 349 6.97 10.32 12.20
C GLU A 349 7.40 11.01 13.49
N VAL A 350 7.48 12.34 13.46
CA VAL A 350 7.74 13.15 14.66
C VAL A 350 6.53 13.06 15.59
N MET A 351 6.78 12.68 16.84
CA MET A 351 5.76 12.58 17.87
C MET A 351 6.27 13.17 19.19
N MET A 352 5.38 13.86 19.91
CA MET A 352 5.66 14.21 21.30
C MET A 352 5.80 12.93 22.13
N THR A 353 6.84 12.89 22.96
CA THR A 353 7.14 11.78 23.86
C THR A 353 6.02 11.57 24.88
N ASN A 354 5.89 10.32 25.33
CA ASN A 354 4.96 9.94 26.38
C ASN A 354 5.69 9.19 27.50
N ARG A 355 4.98 8.84 28.57
CA ARG A 355 5.58 8.20 29.75
C ARG A 355 6.32 6.90 29.41
N VAL A 356 5.74 6.07 28.54
CA VAL A 356 6.32 4.78 28.11
C VAL A 356 7.57 5.01 27.28
N VAL A 357 7.46 5.82 26.23
CA VAL A 357 8.57 6.10 25.29
C VAL A 357 9.76 6.72 25.99
N ARG A 358 9.55 7.62 26.96
CA ARG A 358 10.64 8.21 27.76
C ARG A 358 11.39 7.21 28.62
N HIS A 359 10.74 6.11 29.03
CA HIS A 359 11.36 5.14 29.93
C HIS A 359 12.00 3.98 29.16
N PHE A 360 11.34 3.48 28.12
CA PHE A 360 11.76 2.30 27.36
C PHE A 360 12.41 2.63 26.01
N GLY A 361 12.52 3.91 25.65
CA GLY A 361 13.14 4.38 24.41
C GLY A 361 12.22 4.31 23.20
N GLU A 362 12.34 5.29 22.31
CA GLU A 362 11.58 5.41 21.07
C GLU A 362 11.98 4.37 20.02
N GLU A 363 13.21 3.86 20.06
CA GLU A 363 13.72 2.94 19.04
C GLU A 363 12.92 1.63 18.96
N TYR A 364 12.44 1.15 20.10
CA TYR A 364 11.67 -0.09 20.24
C TYR A 364 10.16 0.13 20.09
N ALA A 365 9.73 1.39 20.00
CA ALA A 365 8.34 1.75 19.83
C ALA A 365 7.92 1.67 18.35
N LEU A 366 6.71 1.18 18.12
CA LEU A 366 6.13 1.10 16.79
C LEU A 366 4.64 1.43 16.83
N ARG A 367 4.23 2.37 15.98
CA ARG A 367 2.82 2.75 15.83
C ARG A 367 2.21 1.95 14.68
N CYS A 368 1.14 1.21 14.94
CA CYS A 368 0.35 0.60 13.87
C CYS A 368 -0.98 1.33 13.73
N VAL A 369 -1.39 1.62 12.48
CA VAL A 369 -2.68 2.21 12.16
C VAL A 369 -3.40 1.31 11.16
N PHE A 370 -4.64 0.93 11.47
CA PHE A 370 -5.49 0.14 10.60
C PHE A 370 -6.25 1.06 9.65
N ARG A 371 -6.04 0.91 8.35
CA ARG A 371 -6.73 1.65 7.29
C ARG A 371 -7.26 0.71 6.22
N ASP A 372 -8.21 1.20 5.44
CA ASP A 372 -8.61 0.54 4.20
C ASP A 372 -7.53 0.78 3.12
N ASP A 373 -7.52 -0.03 2.07
CA ASP A 373 -6.52 0.03 1.02
C ASP A 373 -6.54 1.36 0.27
N ASN A 374 -7.69 2.03 0.19
CA ASN A 374 -7.85 3.40 -0.32
C ASN A 374 -7.28 4.50 0.61
N GLY A 375 -6.66 4.13 1.74
CA GLY A 375 -6.12 5.04 2.76
C GLY A 375 -7.15 5.62 3.73
N GLN A 376 -8.45 5.36 3.51
CA GLN A 376 -9.52 5.81 4.38
C GLN A 376 -9.59 4.99 5.67
N ARG A 377 -10.38 5.47 6.62
CA ARG A 377 -10.59 4.75 7.87
C ARG A 377 -11.27 3.41 7.59
N LEU A 378 -10.76 2.34 8.20
CA LEU A 378 -11.34 1.01 8.05
C LEU A 378 -12.76 0.98 8.65
N VAL A 379 -13.76 0.65 7.83
CA VAL A 379 -15.15 0.49 8.26
C VAL A 379 -15.56 -0.99 8.09
N PRO A 380 -15.54 -1.80 9.16
CA PRO A 380 -15.80 -3.25 9.07
C PRO A 380 -17.13 -3.61 8.40
N LYS A 381 -18.15 -2.76 8.53
CA LYS A 381 -19.49 -2.97 7.93
C LYS A 381 -19.49 -2.98 6.40
N GLU A 382 -18.49 -2.37 5.76
CA GLU A 382 -18.39 -2.34 4.30
C GLU A 382 -17.90 -3.68 3.74
N PHE A 383 -17.16 -4.45 4.53
CA PHE A 383 -16.63 -5.77 4.16
C PHE A 383 -17.63 -6.91 4.41
N THR A 384 -18.73 -6.63 5.10
CA THR A 384 -19.81 -7.60 5.36
C THR A 384 -20.95 -7.52 4.34
N ARG A 385 -20.91 -6.56 3.40
CA ARG A 385 -21.98 -6.33 2.41
C ARG A 385 -21.70 -7.07 1.09
N GLY A 386 -21.97 -8.37 1.09
CA GLY A 386 -22.01 -9.17 -0.13
C GLY A 386 -22.45 -10.60 0.16
N ARG A 387 -23.19 -11.23 -0.77
CA ARG A 387 -23.46 -12.69 -0.73
C ARG A 387 -22.22 -13.52 -1.08
N ALA A 388 -21.09 -12.88 -1.37
CA ALA A 388 -19.83 -13.53 -1.71
C ALA A 388 -19.08 -13.92 -0.43
N LEU A 389 -19.33 -15.16 -0.01
CA LEU A 389 -18.45 -16.05 0.78
C LEU A 389 -18.01 -15.56 2.18
N GLN A 390 -18.21 -16.43 3.16
CA GLN A 390 -17.76 -16.29 4.56
C GLN A 390 -16.29 -15.86 4.69
N ASP A 391 -15.42 -16.17 3.72
CA ASP A 391 -13.99 -15.85 3.73
C ASP A 391 -13.67 -14.34 3.62
N GLN A 392 -14.42 -13.57 2.82
CA GLN A 392 -14.18 -12.11 2.74
C GLN A 392 -14.54 -11.42 4.06
N SER A 393 -15.49 -11.99 4.81
CA SER A 393 -15.90 -11.49 6.13
C SER A 393 -14.84 -11.71 7.22
N LEU A 394 -13.86 -12.60 7.01
CA LEU A 394 -12.82 -12.94 7.99
C LEU A 394 -11.51 -12.15 7.78
N MET A 395 -11.28 -11.57 6.60
CA MET A 395 -10.04 -10.84 6.27
C MET A 395 -9.67 -9.74 7.27
N ILE A 396 -10.65 -8.93 7.71
CA ILE A 396 -10.40 -7.87 8.70
C ILE A 396 -10.14 -8.45 10.09
N PRO A 397 -11.03 -9.30 10.65
CA PRO A 397 -10.76 -9.99 11.91
C PRO A 397 -9.38 -10.67 11.92
N ASP A 398 -9.01 -11.36 10.85
CA ASP A 398 -7.74 -12.08 10.73
C ASP A 398 -6.54 -11.13 10.69
N LEU A 399 -6.62 -10.02 9.95
CA LEU A 399 -5.58 -8.99 9.97
C LEU A 399 -5.38 -8.45 11.39
N VAL A 400 -6.47 -8.08 12.06
CA VAL A 400 -6.43 -7.50 13.40
C VAL A 400 -5.91 -8.52 14.40
N TYR A 401 -6.39 -9.76 14.35
CA TYR A 401 -5.96 -10.84 15.22
C TYR A 401 -4.48 -11.20 14.99
N ARG A 402 -4.01 -11.21 13.74
CA ARG A 402 -2.61 -11.45 13.41
C ARG A 402 -1.72 -10.35 13.98
N VAL A 403 -2.04 -9.08 13.72
CA VAL A 403 -1.22 -7.95 14.19
C VAL A 403 -1.21 -7.86 15.71
N LEU A 404 -2.37 -8.03 16.37
CA LEU A 404 -2.49 -7.85 17.82
C LEU A 404 -2.15 -9.10 18.63
N GLY A 405 -2.42 -10.29 18.10
CA GLY A 405 -2.19 -11.58 18.76
C GLY A 405 -0.80 -12.13 18.51
N THR A 406 -0.42 -12.30 17.24
CA THR A 406 0.91 -12.88 16.88
C THR A 406 2.03 -11.85 16.86
N GLY A 407 1.70 -10.56 16.76
CA GLY A 407 2.69 -9.50 16.56
C GLY A 407 3.24 -9.46 15.13
N LEU A 408 4.28 -8.63 14.94
CA LEU A 408 4.89 -8.34 13.65
C LEU A 408 6.40 -8.51 13.74
N ARG A 409 6.99 -9.30 12.84
CA ARG A 409 8.45 -9.39 12.71
C ARG A 409 8.93 -8.45 11.61
N ILE A 410 9.82 -7.53 11.96
CA ILE A 410 10.38 -6.53 11.06
C ILE A 410 11.88 -6.52 11.30
N ALA A 411 12.65 -6.74 10.24
CA ALA A 411 14.08 -7.00 10.30
C ALA A 411 14.42 -8.00 11.43
N SER A 412 15.32 -7.62 12.33
CA SER A 412 15.75 -8.43 13.47
C SER A 412 14.83 -8.35 14.70
N ARG A 413 13.76 -7.52 14.69
CA ARG A 413 12.91 -7.29 15.88
C ARG A 413 11.51 -7.90 15.72
N HIS A 414 10.98 -8.42 16.82
CA HIS A 414 9.58 -8.84 16.94
C HIS A 414 8.82 -7.81 17.77
N TYR A 415 7.79 -7.24 17.18
CA TYR A 415 6.93 -6.23 17.79
C TYR A 415 5.62 -6.88 18.20
N GLN A 416 5.26 -6.78 19.48
CA GLN A 416 3.97 -7.28 19.95
C GLN A 416 3.14 -6.14 20.51
N PHE A 417 1.84 -6.39 20.53
CA PHE A 417 0.87 -5.39 20.96
C PHE A 417 1.11 -4.99 22.43
N LEU A 418 1.33 -3.70 22.67
CA LEU A 418 1.51 -3.17 24.02
C LEU A 418 0.18 -2.65 24.58
N ALA A 419 -0.39 -1.64 23.91
CA ALA A 419 -1.58 -0.93 24.38
C ALA A 419 -2.20 -0.04 23.30
N TRP A 420 -3.42 0.43 23.55
CA TRP A 420 -4.03 1.54 22.83
C TRP A 420 -3.86 2.84 23.61
N SER A 421 -3.51 3.92 22.92
CA SER A 421 -3.75 5.26 23.46
C SER A 421 -5.14 5.76 23.04
N ASN A 422 -5.69 6.73 23.77
CA ASN A 422 -6.98 7.32 23.41
C ASN A 422 -6.94 8.01 22.03
N SER A 423 -5.82 8.65 21.67
CA SER A 423 -5.65 9.27 20.35
C SER A 423 -5.49 8.22 19.26
N GLN A 424 -4.69 7.17 19.50
CA GLN A 424 -4.50 6.07 18.57
C GLN A 424 -5.83 5.35 18.31
N MET A 425 -6.60 5.04 19.35
CA MET A 425 -7.87 4.34 19.21
C MET A 425 -8.90 5.11 18.35
N ARG A 426 -8.96 6.45 18.47
CA ARG A 426 -9.83 7.27 17.60
C ARG A 426 -9.40 7.19 16.14
N ASP A 427 -8.10 7.17 15.90
CA ASP A 427 -7.47 7.05 14.58
C ASP A 427 -7.44 5.60 14.05
N GLY A 428 -7.93 4.63 14.82
CA GLY A 428 -7.89 3.20 14.47
C GLY A 428 -6.49 2.60 14.53
N GLY A 429 -5.66 3.02 15.49
CA GLY A 429 -4.29 2.54 15.67
C GLY A 429 -3.98 2.05 17.10
N CYS A 430 -2.77 1.55 17.28
CA CYS A 430 -2.24 1.03 18.54
C CYS A 430 -0.71 1.19 18.63
N TYR A 431 -0.17 0.98 19.83
CA TYR A 431 1.27 0.86 20.06
C TYR A 431 1.67 -0.60 20.13
N LEU A 432 2.67 -0.96 19.36
CA LEU A 432 3.46 -2.17 19.51
C LEU A 432 4.83 -1.80 20.07
N TYR A 433 5.44 -2.74 20.76
CA TYR A 433 6.80 -2.63 21.26
C TYR A 433 7.56 -3.90 20.94
N SER A 434 8.86 -3.78 20.68
CA SER A 434 9.79 -4.89 20.77
C SER A 434 10.42 -4.92 22.15
N ASP A 435 11.09 -6.02 22.50
CA ASP A 435 11.88 -6.11 23.73
C ASP A 435 12.86 -4.94 23.80
N SER A 436 12.76 -4.14 24.87
CA SER A 436 13.51 -2.90 25.00
C SER A 436 14.72 -3.10 25.90
N VAL A 437 15.88 -2.67 25.43
CA VAL A 437 17.10 -2.66 26.25
C VAL A 437 17.24 -1.28 26.87
N VAL A 438 17.14 -1.21 28.21
CA VAL A 438 17.33 0.01 28.98
C VAL A 438 18.60 -0.11 29.80
N TYR A 439 19.49 0.88 29.66
CA TYR A 439 20.75 0.92 30.40
C TYR A 439 20.55 1.61 31.75
N ASP A 440 20.67 0.86 32.83
CA ASP A 440 20.69 1.40 34.19
C ASP A 440 22.14 1.52 34.67
N LYS A 441 22.51 2.69 35.20
CA LYS A 441 23.84 2.99 35.76
C LYS A 441 24.29 1.98 36.82
N ARG A 442 23.34 1.30 37.49
CA ARG A 442 23.64 0.32 38.56
C ARG A 442 23.61 -1.15 38.13
N ARG A 443 22.85 -1.48 37.09
CA ARG A 443 22.54 -2.87 36.72
C ARG A 443 22.97 -3.23 35.29
N GLY A 444 23.51 -2.27 34.54
CA GLY A 444 23.90 -2.47 33.15
C GLY A 444 22.68 -2.51 32.22
N ALA A 445 22.80 -3.24 31.12
CA ALA A 445 21.73 -3.42 30.15
C ALA A 445 20.66 -4.38 30.69
N ILE A 446 19.44 -3.87 30.91
CA ILE A 446 18.29 -4.68 31.30
C ILE A 446 17.36 -4.80 30.08
N VAL A 447 16.98 -6.03 29.74
CA VAL A 447 15.98 -6.30 28.71
C VAL A 447 14.61 -6.36 29.37
N TYR A 448 13.68 -5.53 28.91
CA TYR A 448 12.29 -5.54 29.34
C TYR A 448 11.43 -6.18 28.27
N THR A 449 10.69 -7.22 28.67
CA THR A 449 9.64 -7.82 27.84
C THR A 449 8.37 -6.96 27.87
N ILE A 450 7.43 -7.25 26.99
CA ILE A 450 6.15 -6.52 26.93
C ILE A 450 5.33 -6.73 28.19
N GLU A 451 5.39 -7.91 28.80
CA GLU A 451 4.78 -8.19 30.10
C GLU A 451 5.38 -7.31 31.20
N ASP A 452 6.70 -7.08 31.18
CA ASP A 452 7.37 -6.22 32.14
C ASP A 452 6.99 -4.74 31.94
N ILE A 453 6.91 -4.30 30.69
CA ILE A 453 6.41 -2.96 30.36
C ILE A 453 4.96 -2.80 30.86
N ARG A 454 4.09 -3.80 30.65
CA ARG A 454 2.71 -3.79 31.13
C ARG A 454 2.62 -3.76 32.66
N ARG A 455 3.47 -4.51 33.37
CA ARG A 455 3.58 -4.44 34.84
C ARG A 455 4.03 -3.06 35.31
N TRP A 456 4.99 -2.46 34.61
CA TRP A 456 5.46 -1.10 34.91
C TRP A 456 4.39 -0.03 34.65
N MET A 457 3.52 -0.22 33.67
CA MET A 457 2.43 0.71 33.37
C MET A 457 1.44 0.86 34.54
N GLY A 458 1.30 -0.16 35.37
CA GLY A 458 0.50 -0.15 36.59
C GLY A 458 -0.24 -1.46 36.84
N ASP A 459 -0.91 -1.53 37.98
CA ASP A 459 -1.81 -2.63 38.31
C ASP A 459 -3.21 -2.36 37.74
N PHE A 460 -3.66 -3.24 36.85
CA PHE A 460 -4.97 -3.15 36.22
C PHE A 460 -5.94 -4.27 36.63
N THR A 461 -5.59 -5.10 37.61
CA THR A 461 -6.41 -6.24 38.08
C THR A 461 -7.83 -5.83 38.51
N THR A 462 -7.98 -4.59 39.00
CA THR A 462 -9.27 -4.03 39.42
C THR A 462 -10.19 -3.62 38.25
N SER A 463 -9.68 -3.55 37.03
CA SER A 463 -10.44 -3.12 35.84
C SER A 463 -11.16 -4.30 35.19
N LYS A 464 -12.39 -4.59 35.63
CA LYS A 464 -13.19 -5.74 35.14
C LYS A 464 -13.67 -5.64 33.69
N SER A 465 -13.64 -4.47 33.05
CA SER A 465 -14.10 -4.28 31.67
C SER A 465 -12.96 -3.86 30.73
N VAL A 466 -12.92 -4.49 29.55
CA VAL A 466 -11.89 -4.23 28.53
C VAL A 466 -11.79 -2.74 28.16
N PRO A 467 -12.90 -2.00 27.90
CA PRO A 467 -12.80 -0.58 27.58
C PRO A 467 -12.20 0.27 28.72
N LYS A 468 -12.47 -0.09 29.98
CA LYS A 468 -11.94 0.62 31.15
C LYS A 468 -10.45 0.33 31.33
N LEU A 469 -10.05 -0.94 31.18
CA LEU A 469 -8.65 -1.36 31.15
C LEU A 469 -7.87 -0.58 30.07
N MET A 470 -8.38 -0.59 28.83
CA MET A 470 -7.77 0.14 27.70
C MET A 470 -7.64 1.64 27.99
N SER A 471 -8.68 2.26 28.53
CA SER A 471 -8.66 3.68 28.87
C SER A 471 -7.62 4.03 29.93
N ARG A 472 -7.39 3.15 30.91
CA ARG A 472 -6.37 3.33 31.97
C ARG A 472 -4.95 3.13 31.44
N MET A 473 -4.71 2.06 30.70
CA MET A 473 -3.43 1.83 30.01
C MET A 473 -3.08 3.00 29.08
N GLY A 474 -4.08 3.53 28.36
CA GLY A 474 -3.92 4.65 27.46
C GLY A 474 -3.45 5.97 28.11
N GLN A 475 -3.58 6.12 29.44
CA GLN A 475 -3.12 7.32 30.15
C GLN A 475 -1.59 7.46 30.08
N CYS A 476 -0.86 6.34 30.08
CA CYS A 476 0.60 6.33 29.97
C CYS A 476 1.11 6.87 28.62
N PHE A 477 0.24 6.94 27.61
CA PHE A 477 0.54 7.43 26.28
C PHE A 477 0.10 8.87 26.04
N THR A 478 -0.38 9.57 27.08
CA THR A 478 -0.71 10.99 26.99
C THR A 478 0.56 11.80 26.72
N GLN A 479 0.50 12.69 25.76
CA GLN A 479 1.57 13.65 25.49
C GLN A 479 1.56 14.69 26.61
N ALA A 480 2.61 14.70 27.43
CA ALA A 480 2.70 15.57 28.59
C ALA A 480 4.16 15.96 28.82
N GLN A 481 4.41 17.24 29.09
CA GLN A 481 5.73 17.71 29.51
C GLN A 481 5.97 17.36 30.98
N VAL A 482 7.19 16.93 31.31
CA VAL A 482 7.55 16.69 32.72
C VAL A 482 7.86 18.02 33.38
N VAL A 483 7.11 18.35 34.42
CA VAL A 483 7.50 19.39 35.38
C VAL A 483 7.99 18.67 36.62
N GLN A 484 9.24 18.87 37.02
CA GLN A 484 9.74 18.33 38.28
C GLN A 484 9.08 19.08 39.43
N VAL A 485 8.22 18.39 40.19
CA VAL A 485 7.63 18.91 41.42
C VAL A 485 8.35 18.23 42.58
N ASN A 486 8.85 19.02 43.53
CA ASN A 486 9.52 18.50 44.71
C ASN A 486 8.50 17.65 45.52
N PRO A 487 8.83 16.39 45.87
CA PRO A 487 7.90 15.50 46.57
C PRO A 487 7.42 16.04 47.92
N PHE A 488 8.18 16.95 48.57
CA PHE A 488 7.76 17.60 49.81
C PHE A 488 6.68 18.67 49.65
N SER A 489 6.34 19.08 48.42
CA SER A 489 5.31 20.09 48.14
C SER A 489 3.97 19.51 47.66
N LEU A 490 3.82 18.18 47.60
CA LEU A 490 2.58 17.54 47.17
C LEU A 490 1.69 17.19 48.38
N ILE A 491 0.64 17.98 48.62
CA ILE A 491 -0.44 17.63 49.55
C ILE A 491 -1.62 17.11 48.72
N LEU A 492 -1.93 15.82 48.87
CA LEU A 492 -3.13 15.19 48.30
C LEU A 492 -4.27 15.26 49.32
N ILE A 493 -5.21 16.20 49.14
CA ILE A 493 -6.43 16.27 49.94
C ILE A 493 -7.56 15.60 49.16
N PHE A 494 -8.03 14.45 49.65
CA PHE A 494 -9.29 13.84 49.19
C PHE A 494 -10.45 14.54 49.91
N ILE A 495 -11.20 15.38 49.19
CA ILE A 495 -12.45 15.94 49.71
C ILE A 495 -13.56 14.94 49.39
N GLU A 496 -13.99 14.18 50.40
CA GLU A 496 -15.13 13.27 50.29
C GLU A 496 -16.41 14.06 50.54
N GLU A 497 -16.92 14.73 49.51
CA GLU A 497 -18.20 15.44 49.60
C GLU A 497 -19.36 14.46 49.36
N THR A 498 -20.04 14.08 50.44
CA THR A 498 -21.30 13.33 50.37
C THR A 498 -22.37 14.17 49.68
N ARG A 499 -22.66 13.81 48.41
CA ARG A 499 -23.82 14.15 47.54
C ARG A 499 -23.46 14.98 46.30
N LYS A 500 -23.77 14.36 45.14
CA LYS A 500 -23.73 14.84 43.75
C LYS A 500 -22.32 15.03 43.15
N PHE A 501 -21.91 14.01 42.40
CA PHE A 501 -20.77 13.99 41.47
C PHE A 501 -20.81 15.16 40.45
N TYR A 502 -20.28 16.33 40.80
CA TYR A 502 -20.02 17.42 39.83
C TYR A 502 -18.53 17.78 39.68
N SER A 503 -17.62 17.26 40.52
CA SER A 503 -16.17 17.46 40.37
C SER A 503 -15.40 16.15 40.59
N SER A 504 -15.42 15.26 39.60
CA SER A 504 -14.83 13.91 39.75
C SER A 504 -13.37 13.77 39.29
N ARG A 505 -12.69 14.86 38.87
CA ARG A 505 -11.29 14.79 38.37
C ARG A 505 -10.44 16.04 38.60
N VAL A 506 -10.84 16.97 39.47
CA VAL A 506 -10.03 18.17 39.75
C VAL A 506 -9.45 18.07 41.15
N ILE A 507 -8.16 17.78 41.24
CA ILE A 507 -7.37 17.91 42.48
C ILE A 507 -6.64 19.25 42.36
N LYS A 508 -6.84 20.16 43.31
CA LYS A 508 -6.05 21.41 43.38
C LYS A 508 -4.65 21.08 43.90
N ILE A 509 -3.65 21.24 43.06
CA ILE A 509 -2.24 21.18 43.46
C ILE A 509 -1.85 22.59 43.95
N PHE A 510 -1.55 22.75 45.24
CA PHE A 510 -0.96 23.99 45.77
C PHE A 510 0.56 23.89 45.67
N GLY A 511 1.17 24.71 44.82
CA GLY A 511 2.63 24.86 44.75
C GLY A 511 3.02 26.30 45.10
N LEU A 512 3.87 26.47 46.11
CA LEU A 512 4.57 27.74 46.35
C LEU A 512 5.65 27.89 45.26
N TYR A 513 5.33 28.61 44.18
CA TYR A 513 6.32 28.96 43.16
C TYR A 513 7.19 30.12 43.68
N VAL A 514 8.33 29.80 44.30
CA VAL A 514 9.36 30.81 44.56
C VAL A 514 10.10 31.07 43.25
N TRP A 515 9.76 32.16 42.57
CA TRP A 515 10.57 32.72 41.49
C TRP A 515 11.88 33.23 42.08
N ARG A 516 12.96 32.46 41.94
CA ARG A 516 14.31 32.94 42.22
C ARG A 516 14.85 33.57 40.93
N PHE A 517 14.62 34.87 40.76
CA PHE A 517 15.35 35.65 39.76
C PHE A 517 16.85 35.57 40.10
N LYS A 518 17.64 34.98 39.20
CA LYS A 518 19.08 35.22 39.17
C LYS A 518 19.28 36.54 38.42
N TYR A 519 19.83 37.53 39.11
CA TYR A 519 20.52 38.65 38.48
C TYR A 519 21.86 38.18 37.90
#